data_AF-A0A0K8R4R8-F1
#
_entry.id   AF-A0A0K8R4R8-F1
#
_cell.length_a   1.000
_cell.length_b   1.000
_cell.length_c   1.000
_cell.angle_alpha   90.00
_cell.angle_beta   90.00
_cell.angle_gamma   90.00
#
_symmetry.space_group_name_H-M   'P 1'
#
loop_
_entity.id
_entity.type
_entity.pdbx_description
1 polymer ?
#
loop_
_entity_poly.entity_id
_entity_poly.type
_entity_poly.pdbx_seq_one_letter_code
_entity_poly.pdbx_strand_id
1 'polypeptide(L)'
;MSALSFLGVLFLCHSHATLSQHSQGDYPDANEVMQKLPQTYMLQFGRHYPKLICGYQVFYNATLQKKTYQKYDLFFRYAGGRSFNQPLYVKKVINYPICMGTRPEPELEPTHELQILFSDMGSCMIAKNPNPKLPGACRLMMTKETFFTPPSICLSKFQDHCGSTVFNYTIKDCPYPEATQ
;
A
#
# COMPACT_ATOMS: atom_id res chain seq x y z
N MET A 1 -33.02 31.92 -8.81
CA MET A 1 -32.68 30.52 -9.14
C MET A 1 -31.27 30.49 -9.69
N SER A 2 -30.30 30.03 -8.91
CA SER A 2 -29.00 29.58 -9.41
C SER A 2 -28.49 28.52 -8.43
N ALA A 3 -28.80 27.26 -8.71
CA ALA A 3 -28.22 26.12 -8.02
C ALA A 3 -26.91 25.75 -8.74
N LEU A 4 -25.77 26.05 -8.11
CA LEU A 4 -24.46 25.56 -8.54
C LEU A 4 -24.30 24.13 -8.00
N SER A 5 -24.71 23.15 -8.81
CA SER A 5 -24.40 21.74 -8.57
C SER A 5 -22.92 21.49 -8.87
N PHE A 6 -22.08 21.44 -7.83
CA PHE A 6 -20.75 20.85 -7.95
C PHE A 6 -20.90 19.32 -7.98
N LEU A 7 -21.00 18.75 -9.19
CA LEU A 7 -20.70 17.34 -9.42
C LEU A 7 -19.18 17.15 -9.25
N GLY A 8 -18.75 17.00 -7.99
CA GLY A 8 -17.41 16.51 -7.68
C GLY A 8 -17.34 15.02 -7.95
N VAL A 9 -17.22 14.64 -9.22
CA VAL A 9 -17.00 13.24 -9.56
C VAL A 9 -15.58 12.86 -9.18
N LEU A 10 -15.42 12.29 -7.98
CA LEU A 10 -14.18 11.69 -7.51
C LEU A 10 -13.96 10.36 -8.26
N PHE A 11 -13.64 10.42 -9.56
CA PHE A 11 -13.15 9.26 -10.31
C PHE A 11 -11.70 8.99 -9.89
N LEU A 12 -11.52 8.40 -8.71
CA LEU A 12 -10.20 8.15 -8.11
C LEU A 12 -9.55 6.84 -8.59
N CYS A 13 -10.22 5.98 -9.36
CA CYS A 13 -9.67 4.72 -9.85
C CYS A 13 -9.88 4.49 -11.37
N HIS A 14 -9.41 5.43 -12.20
CA HIS A 14 -9.42 5.33 -13.67
C HIS A 14 -8.01 5.30 -14.29
N SER A 15 -7.01 4.88 -13.51
CA SER A 15 -5.64 4.71 -13.99
C SER A 15 -5.60 3.72 -15.17
N HIS A 16 -5.33 4.23 -16.37
CA HIS A 16 -5.02 3.40 -17.54
C HIS A 16 -3.64 2.78 -17.32
N ALA A 17 -3.60 1.54 -16.84
CA ALA A 17 -2.35 0.79 -16.74
C ALA A 17 -1.81 0.50 -18.14
N THR A 18 -0.75 1.19 -18.56
CA THR A 18 0.02 0.80 -19.74
C THR A 18 0.86 -0.42 -19.37
N LEU A 19 0.59 -1.56 -20.03
CA LEU A 19 1.29 -2.82 -19.86
C LEU A 19 2.77 -2.65 -20.22
N SER A 20 3.66 -2.58 -19.24
CA SER A 20 5.12 -2.67 -19.44
C SER A 20 5.49 -4.13 -19.59
N GLN A 21 5.61 -4.61 -20.81
CA GLN A 21 5.75 -6.03 -21.11
C GLN A 21 7.16 -6.60 -20.84
N HIS A 22 8.10 -5.83 -20.26
CA HIS A 22 9.50 -6.26 -20.05
C HIS A 22 10.25 -5.62 -18.86
N SER A 23 9.59 -5.02 -17.88
CA SER A 23 10.31 -4.50 -16.70
C SER A 23 10.59 -5.60 -15.68
N GLN A 24 11.84 -5.68 -15.21
CA GLN A 24 12.31 -6.60 -14.16
C GLN A 24 11.65 -6.29 -12.80
N GLY A 25 10.32 -6.41 -12.70
CA GLY A 25 9.54 -6.18 -11.48
C GLY A 25 8.82 -4.83 -11.39
N ASP A 26 8.98 -3.89 -12.34
CA ASP A 26 8.18 -2.65 -12.33
C ASP A 26 6.75 -2.92 -12.79
N TYR A 27 5.79 -2.23 -12.16
CA TYR A 27 4.35 -2.32 -12.42
C TYR A 27 3.84 -3.78 -12.47
N PRO A 28 4.15 -4.61 -11.46
CA PRO A 28 3.81 -6.03 -11.47
C PRO A 28 2.30 -6.25 -11.33
N ASP A 29 1.82 -7.46 -11.62
CA ASP A 29 0.45 -7.87 -11.27
C ASP A 29 0.28 -7.81 -9.75
N ALA A 30 -0.55 -6.89 -9.27
CA ALA A 30 -0.75 -6.70 -7.85
C ALA A 30 -1.44 -7.90 -7.19
N ASN A 31 -2.17 -8.75 -7.91
CA ASN A 31 -2.70 -9.99 -7.32
C ASN A 31 -1.58 -10.93 -6.90
N GLU A 32 -0.54 -11.06 -7.73
CA GLU A 32 0.63 -11.88 -7.41
C GLU A 32 1.40 -11.28 -6.23
N VAL A 33 1.61 -9.96 -6.22
CA VAL A 33 2.27 -9.27 -5.11
C VAL A 33 1.52 -9.48 -3.79
N MET A 34 0.20 -9.30 -3.78
CA MET A 34 -0.61 -9.48 -2.57
C MET A 34 -0.53 -10.92 -2.03
N GLN A 35 -0.40 -11.91 -2.90
CA GLN A 35 -0.25 -13.31 -2.50
C GLN A 35 1.16 -13.64 -1.99
N LYS A 36 2.20 -13.14 -2.65
CA LYS A 36 3.60 -13.46 -2.33
C LYS A 36 4.19 -12.60 -1.21
N LEU A 37 3.71 -11.37 -1.08
CA LEU A 37 4.12 -10.41 -0.05
C LEU A 37 2.90 -9.95 0.79
N PRO A 38 2.18 -10.89 1.45
CA PRO A 38 0.97 -10.57 2.19
C PRO A 38 1.24 -9.70 3.41
N GLN A 39 2.48 -9.68 3.93
CA GLN A 39 2.87 -8.86 5.07
C GLN A 39 4.25 -8.26 4.85
N THR A 40 4.35 -6.94 4.97
CA THR A 40 5.61 -6.22 4.80
C THR A 40 5.67 -4.99 5.68
N TYR A 41 6.89 -4.58 6.01
CA TYR A 41 7.22 -3.52 6.95
C TYR A 41 7.82 -2.35 6.20
N MET A 42 7.43 -1.15 6.59
CA MET A 42 7.91 0.08 5.97
C MET A 42 9.35 0.34 6.39
N LEU A 43 10.29 0.20 5.45
CA LEU A 43 11.69 0.56 5.65
C LEU A 43 11.91 2.04 5.36
N GLN A 44 11.34 2.53 4.25
CA GLN A 44 11.48 3.93 3.82
C GLN A 44 10.13 4.54 3.44
N PHE A 45 10.01 5.85 3.65
CA PHE A 45 8.88 6.63 3.19
C PHE A 45 9.32 7.97 2.59
N GLY A 46 8.61 8.44 1.57
CA GLY A 46 8.87 9.73 0.91
C GLY A 46 8.44 10.97 1.71
N ARG A 47 7.78 10.82 2.87
CA ARG A 47 7.46 11.94 3.77
C ARG A 47 7.91 11.66 5.20
N HIS A 48 8.15 12.72 5.96
CA HIS A 48 8.43 12.59 7.37
C HIS A 48 7.14 12.47 8.17
N TYR A 49 7.02 11.40 8.95
CA TYR A 49 6.06 11.31 10.05
C TYR A 49 6.78 11.40 11.40
N PRO A 50 6.70 12.55 12.09
CA PRO A 50 7.28 12.70 13.42
C PRO A 50 6.74 11.64 14.37
N LYS A 51 7.62 11.10 15.21
CA LYS A 51 7.29 10.10 16.25
C LYS A 51 6.78 8.75 15.73
N LEU A 52 6.71 8.53 14.42
CA LEU A 52 6.40 7.21 13.88
C LEU A 52 7.61 6.30 14.11
N ILE A 53 7.40 5.19 14.82
CA ILE A 53 8.44 4.20 15.11
C ILE A 53 8.52 3.22 13.94
N CYS A 54 7.38 2.65 13.58
CA CYS A 54 7.28 1.64 12.54
C CYS A 54 5.93 1.71 11.83
N GLY A 55 5.87 1.08 10.67
CA GLY A 55 4.62 0.77 9.98
C GLY A 55 4.73 -0.56 9.26
N TYR A 56 3.59 -1.20 9.04
CA TYR A 56 3.49 -2.38 8.19
C TYR A 56 2.21 -2.31 7.38
N GLN A 57 2.16 -3.04 6.28
CA GLN A 57 0.93 -3.32 5.58
C GLN A 57 0.68 -4.81 5.53
N VAL A 58 -0.60 -5.17 5.50
CA VAL A 58 -1.04 -6.55 5.34
C VAL A 58 -2.12 -6.66 4.28
N PHE A 59 -2.04 -7.71 3.48
CA PHE A 59 -3.10 -8.22 2.63
C PHE A 59 -3.60 -9.53 3.22
N TYR A 60 -4.91 -9.65 3.43
CA TYR A 60 -5.50 -10.81 4.09
C TYR A 60 -6.93 -11.04 3.63
N ASN A 61 -7.46 -12.23 3.92
CA ASN A 61 -8.85 -12.56 3.68
C ASN A 61 -9.64 -12.47 4.99
N ALA A 62 -10.84 -11.92 4.94
CA ALA A 62 -11.75 -11.90 6.08
C ALA A 62 -13.14 -12.38 5.65
N THR A 63 -13.75 -13.23 6.48
CA THR A 63 -15.10 -13.75 6.22
C THR A 63 -16.14 -12.96 7.01
N LEU A 64 -17.11 -12.37 6.30
CA LEU A 64 -18.26 -11.69 6.89
C LEU A 64 -19.53 -12.26 6.27
N GLN A 65 -20.45 -12.75 7.11
CA GLN A 65 -21.74 -13.32 6.68
C GLN A 65 -21.59 -14.36 5.55
N LYS A 66 -20.66 -15.31 5.70
CA LYS A 66 -20.34 -16.40 4.74
C LYS A 66 -19.73 -15.95 3.41
N LYS A 67 -19.40 -14.67 3.24
CA LYS A 67 -18.63 -14.17 2.10
C LYS A 67 -17.21 -13.85 2.54
N THR A 68 -16.24 -14.29 1.77
CA THR A 68 -14.82 -13.95 1.98
C THR A 68 -14.47 -12.72 1.16
N TYR A 69 -13.81 -11.77 1.81
CA TYR A 69 -13.35 -10.53 1.19
C TYR A 69 -11.85 -10.42 1.33
N GLN A 70 -11.18 -10.06 0.25
CA GLN A 70 -9.78 -9.63 0.33
C GLN A 70 -9.73 -8.21 0.93
N LYS A 71 -8.79 -8.02 1.84
CA LYS A 71 -8.61 -6.78 2.60
C LYS A 71 -7.16 -6.36 2.59
N TYR A 72 -6.98 -5.06 2.78
CA TYR A 72 -5.70 -4.40 2.99
C TYR A 72 -5.77 -3.63 4.30
N ASP A 73 -4.72 -3.66 5.12
CA ASP A 73 -4.58 -2.74 6.24
C ASP A 73 -3.19 -2.09 6.21
N LEU A 74 -3.12 -0.82 6.58
CA LEU A 74 -1.90 -0.07 6.79
C LEU A 74 -1.84 0.35 8.26
N PHE A 75 -0.87 -0.21 8.97
CA PHE A 75 -0.69 0.03 10.39
C PHE A 75 0.50 0.95 10.66
N PHE A 76 0.35 1.84 11.64
CA PHE A 76 1.39 2.74 12.13
C PHE A 76 1.47 2.72 13.66
N ARG A 77 2.69 2.59 14.20
CA ARG A 77 2.99 2.70 15.62
C ARG A 77 3.74 3.99 15.90
N TYR A 78 3.21 4.83 16.77
CA TYR A 78 3.86 6.05 17.22
C TYR A 78 4.45 5.92 18.62
N ALA A 79 5.49 6.71 18.90
CA ALA A 79 6.00 6.89 20.25
C ALA A 79 4.89 7.38 21.19
N GLY A 80 4.92 6.89 22.44
CA GLY A 80 3.83 7.11 23.40
C GLY A 80 2.68 6.10 23.28
N GLY A 81 2.83 5.06 22.47
CA GLY A 81 1.91 3.92 22.44
C GLY A 81 0.64 4.11 21.61
N ARG A 82 0.50 5.23 20.90
CA ARG A 82 -0.58 5.44 19.95
C ARG A 82 -0.37 4.58 18.71
N SER A 83 -1.44 3.93 18.24
CA SER A 83 -1.46 3.20 16.99
C SER A 83 -2.54 3.76 16.06
N PHE A 84 -2.34 3.59 14.76
CA PHE A 84 -3.34 3.87 13.73
C PHE A 84 -3.38 2.69 12.77
N ASN A 85 -4.58 2.28 12.37
CA ASN A 85 -4.79 1.32 11.30
C ASN A 85 -6.00 1.71 10.46
N GLN A 86 -6.03 1.26 9.21
CA GLN A 86 -7.08 1.57 8.26
C GLN A 86 -7.38 0.33 7.40
N PRO A 87 -8.20 -0.61 7.92
CA PRO A 87 -8.59 -1.78 7.16
C PRO A 87 -9.57 -1.37 6.05
N LEU A 88 -9.24 -1.75 4.82
CA LEU A 88 -10.01 -1.50 3.61
C LEU A 88 -10.34 -2.83 2.92
N TYR A 89 -11.46 -2.85 2.21
CA TYR A 89 -11.85 -3.94 1.32
C TYR A 89 -11.24 -3.68 -0.06
N VAL A 90 -10.56 -4.69 -0.62
CA VAL A 90 -10.14 -4.67 -2.01
C VAL A 90 -11.38 -4.84 -2.88
N LYS A 91 -11.63 -3.84 -3.74
CA LYS A 91 -12.79 -3.80 -4.64
C LYS A 91 -12.44 -4.29 -6.03
N LYS A 92 -11.27 -3.87 -6.52
CA LYS A 92 -10.81 -4.11 -7.88
C LYS A 92 -9.29 -4.02 -7.93
N VAL A 93 -8.67 -4.88 -8.73
CA VAL A 93 -7.24 -4.81 -9.07
C VAL A 93 -7.14 -4.60 -10.58
N ILE A 94 -6.35 -3.62 -11.02
CA ILE A 94 -6.24 -3.21 -12.44
C ILE A 94 -4.79 -3.34 -12.90
N ASN A 95 -4.26 -4.56 -12.99
CA ASN A 95 -2.81 -4.80 -13.09
C ASN A 95 -2.10 -4.39 -11.77
N TYR A 96 -1.39 -3.26 -11.73
CA TYR A 96 -0.61 -2.84 -10.57
C TYR A 96 -1.32 -1.91 -9.55
N PRO A 97 -2.38 -1.15 -9.90
CA PRO A 97 -3.22 -0.44 -8.93
C PRO A 97 -4.26 -1.35 -8.27
N ILE A 98 -4.49 -1.09 -6.99
CA ILE A 98 -5.46 -1.76 -6.13
C ILE A 98 -6.47 -0.69 -5.69
N CYS A 99 -7.70 -0.79 -6.19
CA CYS A 99 -8.82 0.05 -5.79
C CYS A 99 -9.48 -0.54 -4.54
N MET A 100 -9.69 0.29 -3.52
CA MET A 100 -10.17 -0.14 -2.21
C MET A 100 -11.27 0.78 -1.64
N GLY A 101 -12.04 0.28 -0.68
CA GLY A 101 -13.07 1.05 0.03
C GLY A 101 -13.24 0.62 1.48
N THR A 102 -13.88 1.44 2.30
CA THR A 102 -14.14 1.15 3.73
C THR A 102 -15.26 0.14 3.94
N ARG A 103 -16.01 -0.17 2.88
CA ARG A 103 -17.23 -0.96 2.90
C ARG A 103 -17.18 -2.09 1.87
N PRO A 104 -17.71 -3.29 2.14
CA PRO A 104 -17.60 -4.45 1.23
C PRO A 104 -18.55 -4.39 0.03
N GLU A 105 -19.66 -3.66 0.10
CA GLU A 105 -20.76 -3.74 -0.86
C GLU A 105 -20.35 -3.37 -2.30
N PRO A 106 -20.56 -4.26 -3.30
CA PRO A 106 -19.97 -4.12 -4.64
C PRO A 106 -20.46 -2.89 -5.43
N GLU A 107 -21.66 -2.39 -5.14
CA GLU A 107 -22.22 -1.18 -5.74
C GLU A 107 -21.58 0.13 -5.24
N LEU A 108 -20.80 0.07 -4.15
CA LEU A 108 -20.08 1.24 -3.65
C LEU A 108 -18.73 1.38 -4.34
N GLU A 109 -18.55 2.53 -4.98
CA GLU A 109 -17.31 2.89 -5.65
C GLU A 109 -16.09 2.86 -4.70
N PRO A 110 -14.90 2.48 -5.20
CA PRO A 110 -13.66 2.59 -4.45
C PRO A 110 -13.38 4.06 -4.05
N THR A 111 -12.89 4.24 -2.84
CA THR A 111 -12.53 5.57 -2.30
C THR A 111 -11.03 5.74 -2.09
N HIS A 112 -10.26 4.66 -2.23
CA HIS A 112 -8.82 4.61 -2.01
C HIS A 112 -8.15 3.87 -3.18
N GLU A 113 -6.92 4.28 -3.49
CA GLU A 113 -6.05 3.60 -4.45
C GLU A 113 -4.67 3.38 -3.82
N LEU A 114 -4.09 2.22 -4.08
CA LEU A 114 -2.70 1.89 -3.82
C LEU A 114 -2.07 1.38 -5.11
N GLN A 115 -0.94 1.93 -5.53
CA GLN A 115 -0.20 1.48 -6.70
C GLN A 115 1.03 0.69 -6.24
N ILE A 116 1.22 -0.51 -6.78
CA ILE A 116 2.47 -1.25 -6.63
C ILE A 116 3.39 -0.88 -7.80
N LEU A 117 4.41 -0.06 -7.56
CA LEU A 117 5.28 0.44 -8.63
C LEU A 117 6.40 -0.53 -8.98
N PHE A 118 6.79 -1.37 -8.02
CA PHE A 118 7.82 -2.39 -8.18
C PHE A 118 7.60 -3.50 -7.15
N SER A 119 8.01 -4.72 -7.49
CA SER A 119 8.19 -5.78 -6.50
C SER A 119 9.32 -6.73 -6.87
N ASP A 120 10.16 -7.05 -5.88
CA ASP A 120 10.87 -8.31 -5.80
C ASP A 120 10.01 -9.24 -4.94
N MET A 121 9.38 -10.22 -5.57
CA MET A 121 8.31 -11.03 -4.99
C MET A 121 8.74 -11.87 -3.77
N GLY A 122 10.04 -11.96 -3.47
CA GLY A 122 10.56 -12.65 -2.30
C GLY A 122 10.99 -11.72 -1.17
N SER A 123 11.04 -10.39 -1.39
CA SER A 123 11.71 -9.50 -0.44
C SER A 123 11.06 -8.14 -0.24
N CYS A 124 10.52 -7.49 -1.29
CA CYS A 124 10.08 -6.11 -1.17
C CYS A 124 9.03 -5.70 -2.21
N MET A 125 8.35 -4.59 -1.90
CA MET A 125 7.52 -3.87 -2.86
C MET A 125 7.59 -2.36 -2.61
N ILE A 126 7.35 -1.60 -3.68
CA ILE A 126 7.20 -0.15 -3.62
C ILE A 126 5.74 0.19 -3.78
N ALA A 127 5.15 0.79 -2.75
CA ALA A 127 3.73 1.09 -2.69
C ALA A 127 3.49 2.60 -2.64
N LYS A 128 2.69 3.14 -3.55
CA LYS A 128 2.38 4.57 -3.65
C LYS A 128 0.88 4.82 -3.50
N ASN A 129 0.51 5.81 -2.70
CA ASN A 129 -0.81 6.41 -2.76
C ASN A 129 -0.77 7.53 -3.81
N PRO A 130 -1.52 7.41 -4.92
CA PRO A 130 -1.47 8.37 -6.02
C PRO A 130 -2.27 9.66 -5.76
N ASN A 131 -2.97 9.78 -4.62
CA ASN A 131 -3.79 10.94 -4.30
C ASN A 131 -2.92 12.22 -4.26
N PRO A 132 -3.18 13.23 -5.12
CA PRO A 132 -2.37 14.45 -5.19
C PRO A 132 -2.39 15.27 -3.89
N LYS A 133 -3.39 15.06 -3.01
CA LYS A 133 -3.45 15.69 -1.69
C LYS A 133 -2.46 15.09 -0.69
N LEU A 134 -1.85 13.94 -1.01
CA LEU A 134 -0.86 13.24 -0.19
C LEU A 134 0.48 13.12 -0.97
N PRO A 135 1.10 14.26 -1.37
CA PRO A 135 2.29 14.22 -2.20
C PRO A 135 3.45 13.52 -1.49
N GLY A 136 4.14 12.62 -2.19
CA GLY A 136 5.26 11.86 -1.62
C GLY A 136 4.84 10.65 -0.78
N ALA A 137 3.56 10.24 -0.80
CA ALA A 137 3.09 9.04 -0.12
C ALA A 137 3.53 7.74 -0.83
N CYS A 138 4.85 7.52 -0.88
CA CYS A 138 5.54 6.43 -1.56
C CYS A 138 6.40 5.67 -0.53
N ARG A 139 6.16 4.37 -0.36
CA ARG A 139 6.80 3.51 0.66
C ARG A 139 7.63 2.42 0.02
N LEU A 140 8.82 2.18 0.59
CA LEU A 140 9.52 0.92 0.42
C LEU A 140 9.10 -0.02 1.54
N MET A 141 8.45 -1.11 1.16
CA MET A 141 7.96 -2.14 2.04
C MET A 141 8.82 -3.40 1.89
N MET A 142 9.25 -3.99 3.02
CA MET A 142 10.18 -5.11 3.08
C MET A 142 9.57 -6.28 3.84
N THR A 143 9.92 -7.51 3.49
CA THR A 143 9.68 -8.65 4.38
C THR A 143 10.50 -8.49 5.67
N LYS A 144 10.15 -9.25 6.72
CA LYS A 144 10.87 -9.21 7.99
C LYS A 144 12.31 -9.68 7.81
N GLU A 145 12.48 -10.73 7.02
CA GLU A 145 13.73 -11.46 6.78
C GLU A 145 14.77 -10.55 6.11
N THR A 146 14.31 -9.71 5.18
CA THR A 146 15.19 -8.82 4.41
C THR A 146 15.23 -7.39 4.96
N PHE A 147 14.53 -7.07 6.06
CA PHE A 147 14.41 -5.69 6.56
C PHE A 147 15.75 -5.06 6.92
N PHE A 148 16.61 -5.79 7.62
CA PHE A 148 17.92 -5.30 8.08
C PHE A 148 19.03 -5.44 7.03
N THR A 149 18.78 -6.23 5.97
CA THR A 149 19.71 -6.47 4.86
C THR A 149 18.95 -6.32 3.53
N PRO A 150 18.45 -5.11 3.23
CA PRO A 150 17.58 -4.91 2.07
C PRO A 150 18.33 -5.18 0.75
N PRO A 151 17.74 -5.89 -0.23
CA PRO A 151 18.35 -6.05 -1.54
C PRO A 151 18.58 -4.70 -2.21
N SER A 152 19.74 -4.54 -2.86
CA SER A 152 20.12 -3.28 -3.52
C SER A 152 19.12 -2.86 -4.60
N ILE A 153 18.50 -3.83 -5.29
CA ILE A 153 17.48 -3.55 -6.32
C ILE A 153 16.26 -2.83 -5.73
N CYS A 154 15.81 -3.22 -4.54
CA CYS A 154 14.68 -2.59 -3.85
C CYS A 154 14.96 -1.13 -3.51
N LEU A 155 16.17 -0.83 -3.05
CA LEU A 155 16.62 0.53 -2.73
C LEU A 155 16.74 1.39 -4.00
N SER A 156 17.37 0.86 -5.05
CA SER A 156 17.52 1.55 -6.33
C SER A 156 16.16 1.91 -6.93
N LYS A 157 15.25 0.93 -7.00
CA LYS A 157 13.91 1.13 -7.55
C LYS A 157 13.09 2.10 -6.71
N PHE A 158 13.31 2.16 -5.40
CA PHE A 158 12.65 3.14 -4.56
C PHE A 158 13.07 4.56 -4.92
N GLN A 159 14.36 4.77 -5.15
CA GLN A 159 14.86 6.06 -5.62
C GLN A 159 14.30 6.41 -7.01
N ASP A 160 14.25 5.45 -7.94
CA ASP A 160 13.73 5.65 -9.30
C ASP A 160 12.25 6.07 -9.30
N HIS A 161 11.42 5.42 -8.48
CA HIS A 161 9.96 5.62 -8.47
C HIS A 161 9.48 6.72 -7.52
N CYS A 162 10.21 6.96 -6.42
CA CYS A 162 9.77 7.84 -5.33
C CYS A 162 10.64 9.08 -5.13
N GLY A 163 11.83 9.16 -5.75
CA GLY A 163 12.75 10.29 -5.63
C GLY A 163 13.72 10.20 -4.44
N SER A 164 14.44 11.31 -4.17
CA SER A 164 15.62 11.32 -3.30
C SER A 164 15.37 11.63 -1.83
N THR A 165 14.25 12.26 -1.47
CA THR A 165 13.94 12.57 -0.06
C THR A 165 13.32 11.34 0.60
N VAL A 166 14.05 10.70 1.49
CA VAL A 166 13.64 9.44 2.14
C VAL A 166 13.79 9.52 3.65
N PHE A 167 12.82 8.95 4.37
CA PHE A 167 12.86 8.80 5.81
C PHE A 167 12.88 7.31 6.15
N ASN A 168 13.87 6.89 6.93
CA ASN A 168 14.03 5.51 7.36
C ASN A 168 13.23 5.23 8.63
N TYR A 169 12.70 4.02 8.72
CA TYR A 169 11.92 3.54 9.86
C TYR A 169 12.49 2.22 10.36
N THR A 170 12.12 1.85 11.60
CA THR A 170 12.54 0.60 12.21
C THR A 170 11.39 -0.41 12.22
N ILE A 171 11.73 -1.69 12.32
CA ILE A 171 10.78 -2.78 12.63
C ILE A 171 10.75 -3.11 14.13
N LYS A 172 11.70 -2.57 14.91
CA LYS A 172 11.73 -2.77 16.37
C LYS A 172 10.46 -2.21 17.00
N ASP A 173 9.91 -2.94 17.97
CA ASP A 173 8.70 -2.59 18.71
C ASP A 173 7.43 -2.45 17.86
N CYS A 174 7.47 -2.95 16.62
CA CYS A 174 6.29 -3.06 15.80
C CYS A 174 5.43 -4.23 16.30
N PRO A 175 4.16 -4.01 16.66
CA PRO A 175 3.29 -5.11 17.04
C PRO A 175 3.19 -6.05 15.84
N TYR A 176 3.57 -7.31 16.03
CA TYR A 176 3.34 -8.31 15.01
C TYR A 176 1.84 -8.48 14.87
N PRO A 177 1.27 -8.35 13.66
CA PRO A 177 -0.08 -8.86 13.45
C PRO A 177 -0.02 -10.34 13.83
N GLU A 178 -0.82 -10.75 14.82
CA GLU A 178 -1.02 -12.17 15.07
C GLU A 178 -1.52 -12.76 13.76
N ALA A 179 -0.95 -13.91 13.36
CA ALA A 179 -1.41 -14.61 12.17
C ALA A 179 -2.93 -14.75 12.31
N THR A 180 -3.66 -14.13 11.39
CA THR A 180 -5.12 -14.15 11.41
C THR A 180 -5.50 -15.61 11.14
N GLN A 181 -5.83 -16.35 12.20
CA GLN A 181 -6.32 -17.73 12.14
C GLN A 181 -7.72 -17.76 11.51
#